data_AF-A0A944NZ83-F1
#
_entry.id   AF-A0A944NZ83-F1
#
_cell.length_a   1.000
_cell.length_b   1.000
_cell.length_c   1.000
_cell.angle_alpha   90.00
_cell.angle_beta   90.00
_cell.angle_gamma   90.00
#
_symmetry.space_group_name_H-M   'P 1'
#
loop_
_entity.id
_entity.type
_entity.pdbx_description
1 polymer ?
#
loop_
_entity_poly.entity_id
_entity_poly.type
_entity_poly.pdbx_seq_one_letter_code
_entity_poly.pdbx_strand_id
1 'polypeptide(L)'
;MSVADKLGTGSSFSGARRSRSARGRAKAVTQGDVPAYELVRLHLDEVSPTPLNPRRNFGSDEDKTRFGEELRQAQLAACVAVTRAAYLALWPDHESLIGDAAHVLVNGERRYRSAVHVGLEALDFVVRDDLAADRETFVNHLLKENLEREDFDVIERARGVQELVVVCAETTERGARTRAAEQLGKDRSWVTNQLVLLELPEEVQLMLSSGALPERDGRMLARYARDNPGVDAAALLDHLKASKEAAALAKEAERSQLEALRRNNPGLLSADNKPAELSPATKPVPANGGLGDQAQQTKPGTGLLSVDNKPAQSTAKPPAQRQSTQRTPAPPGSGSSTTSKPNTESSAGTKQGEQPRPLPYDDAHFVVNHLHRKMEPAVFTESARLLLRILREQHPDEYVALVNEITHQEQSV
;
A
#
# COMPACT_ATOMS: atom_id res chain seq x y z
N MET A 1 22.33 3.12 -27.72
CA MET A 1 21.76 2.40 -26.57
C MET A 1 21.66 3.37 -25.42
N SER A 2 20.46 3.89 -25.15
CA SER A 2 20.24 4.76 -24.00
C SER A 2 20.40 3.92 -22.72
N VAL A 3 20.63 4.57 -21.57
CA VAL A 3 20.75 3.87 -20.28
C VAL A 3 19.49 3.03 -19.96
N ALA A 4 18.33 3.35 -20.55
CA ALA A 4 17.12 2.55 -20.44
C ALA A 4 17.22 1.18 -21.13
N ASP A 5 18.04 1.04 -22.17
CA ASP A 5 18.19 -0.21 -22.92
C ASP A 5 19.13 -1.21 -22.22
N LYS A 6 19.84 -0.77 -21.17
CA LYS A 6 20.72 -1.62 -20.34
C LYS A 6 20.03 -2.21 -19.12
N LEU A 7 18.82 -1.76 -18.79
CA LEU A 7 18.03 -2.31 -17.70
C LEU A 7 16.97 -3.22 -18.32
N GLY A 8 17.14 -4.52 -18.14
CA GLY A 8 16.23 -5.53 -18.68
C GLY A 8 14.77 -5.27 -18.32
N THR A 9 13.88 -5.62 -19.24
CA THR A 9 12.42 -5.56 -19.10
C THR A 9 11.94 -6.64 -18.13
N GLY A 10 12.31 -6.53 -16.85
CA GLY A 10 11.73 -7.37 -15.80
C GLY A 10 10.29 -6.95 -15.55
N SER A 11 9.37 -7.91 -15.49
CA SER A 11 7.95 -7.68 -15.18
C SER A 11 7.71 -7.03 -13.81
N SER A 12 8.73 -6.95 -12.97
CA SER A 12 8.74 -6.23 -11.69
C SER A 12 8.76 -4.69 -11.84
N PHE A 13 9.09 -4.15 -13.02
CA PHE A 13 9.09 -2.70 -13.27
C PHE A 13 7.87 -2.18 -14.03
N SER A 14 7.03 -3.05 -14.60
CA SER A 14 5.85 -2.67 -15.39
C SER A 14 4.61 -2.41 -14.55
N GLY A 15 4.57 -2.84 -13.28
CA GLY A 15 3.39 -2.75 -12.42
C GLY A 15 3.14 -1.36 -11.80
N ALA A 16 4.16 -0.51 -11.68
CA ALA A 16 3.98 0.85 -11.18
C ALA A 16 3.77 1.79 -12.37
N ARG A 17 2.55 2.32 -12.55
CA ARG A 17 2.29 3.46 -13.44
C ARG A 17 3.18 4.63 -13.00
N ARG A 18 4.39 4.73 -13.54
CA ARG A 18 5.26 5.89 -13.29
C ARG A 18 4.53 7.13 -13.82
N SER A 19 4.38 8.13 -12.95
CA SER A 19 3.85 9.43 -13.36
C SER A 19 4.67 9.94 -14.56
N ARG A 20 3.98 10.35 -15.64
CA ARG A 20 4.63 10.78 -16.88
C ARG A 20 5.57 11.95 -16.57
N SER A 21 6.78 11.94 -17.13
CA SER A 21 7.70 13.08 -17.03
C SER A 21 7.07 14.35 -17.61
N ALA A 22 7.49 15.54 -17.17
CA ALA A 22 6.91 16.81 -17.66
C ALA A 22 6.91 16.92 -19.19
N ARG A 23 7.99 16.46 -19.85
CA ARG A 23 8.09 16.37 -21.31
C ARG A 23 7.13 15.34 -21.91
N GLY A 24 6.93 14.21 -21.23
CA GLY A 24 5.95 13.19 -21.62
C GLY A 24 4.50 13.67 -21.46
N ARG A 25 4.21 14.48 -20.43
CA ARG A 25 2.90 15.14 -20.27
C ARG A 25 2.67 16.18 -21.35
N ALA A 26 3.64 17.05 -21.64
CA ALA A 26 3.51 18.04 -22.71
C ALA A 26 3.26 17.36 -24.08
N LYS A 27 4.01 16.29 -24.39
CA LYS A 27 3.80 15.49 -25.60
C LYS A 27 2.40 14.86 -25.63
N ALA A 28 1.94 14.31 -24.49
CA ALA A 28 0.62 13.73 -24.39
C ALA A 28 -0.51 14.76 -24.56
N VAL A 29 -0.37 15.96 -24.01
CA VAL A 29 -1.31 17.07 -24.22
C VAL A 29 -1.37 17.44 -25.70
N THR A 30 -0.21 17.56 -26.37
CA THR A 30 -0.19 17.83 -27.82
C THR A 30 -0.73 16.68 -28.68
N GLN A 31 -0.70 15.45 -28.17
CA GLN A 31 -1.22 14.26 -28.85
C GLN A 31 -2.71 14.01 -28.53
N GLY A 32 -3.33 14.83 -27.68
CA GLY A 32 -4.73 14.67 -27.26
C GLY A 32 -4.97 13.57 -26.20
N ASP A 33 -3.91 12.92 -25.72
CA ASP A 33 -3.96 11.89 -24.67
C ASP A 33 -4.37 12.45 -23.29
N VAL A 34 -4.14 13.74 -23.07
CA VAL A 34 -4.53 14.45 -21.85
C VAL A 34 -5.32 15.67 -22.29
N PRO A 35 -6.60 15.81 -21.85
CA PRO A 35 -7.39 17.00 -22.16
C PRO A 35 -6.66 18.26 -21.67
N ALA A 36 -6.54 19.25 -22.55
CA ALA A 36 -6.08 20.57 -22.18
C ALA A 36 -7.26 21.27 -21.49
N TYR A 37 -7.10 21.59 -20.22
CA TYR A 37 -8.08 22.40 -19.50
C TYR A 37 -7.65 23.85 -19.52
N GLU A 38 -8.59 24.72 -19.86
CA GLU A 38 -8.40 26.16 -19.81
C GLU A 38 -8.67 26.67 -18.39
N LEU A 39 -7.92 27.69 -18.01
CA LEU A 39 -8.12 28.41 -16.76
C LEU A 39 -9.20 29.46 -17.00
N VAL A 40 -10.36 29.28 -16.38
CA VAL A 40 -11.54 30.13 -16.54
C VAL A 40 -11.75 30.91 -15.26
N ARG A 41 -11.94 32.22 -15.38
CA ARG A 41 -12.27 33.07 -14.23
C ARG A 41 -13.78 33.09 -14.05
N LEU A 42 -14.28 32.54 -12.94
CA LEU A 42 -15.70 32.44 -12.64
C LEU A 42 -16.07 33.33 -11.46
N HIS A 43 -17.26 33.93 -11.54
CA HIS A 43 -17.83 34.67 -10.42
C HIS A 43 -18.23 33.70 -9.30
N LEU A 44 -18.07 34.12 -8.05
CA LEU A 44 -18.40 33.27 -6.90
C LEU A 44 -19.90 32.92 -6.85
N ASP A 45 -20.76 33.82 -7.33
CA ASP A 45 -22.22 33.62 -7.38
C ASP A 45 -22.62 32.50 -8.36
N GLU A 46 -21.76 32.17 -9.33
CA GLU A 46 -22.02 31.13 -10.32
C GLU A 46 -21.55 29.73 -9.87
N VAL A 47 -20.90 29.64 -8.71
CA VAL A 47 -20.26 28.41 -8.22
C VAL A 47 -20.87 27.99 -6.89
N SER A 48 -21.38 26.77 -6.81
CA SER A 48 -21.82 26.19 -5.54
C SER A 48 -20.78 25.21 -4.98
N PRO A 49 -20.52 25.20 -3.66
CA PRO A 49 -19.77 24.12 -3.03
C PRO A 49 -20.50 22.78 -3.17
N THR A 50 -19.76 21.67 -3.26
CA THR A 50 -20.37 20.33 -3.31
C THR A 50 -20.81 19.87 -1.91
N PRO A 51 -22.06 19.39 -1.74
CA PRO A 51 -22.52 18.80 -0.48
C PRO A 51 -21.74 17.56 -0.05
N LEU A 52 -21.07 16.90 -1.00
CA LEU A 52 -20.35 15.63 -0.79
C LEU A 52 -18.96 15.81 -0.18
N ASN A 53 -18.54 17.05 0.12
CA ASN A 53 -17.21 17.31 0.66
C ASN A 53 -17.06 16.68 2.06
N PRO A 54 -16.13 15.72 2.25
CA PRO A 54 -15.96 15.06 3.54
C PRO A 54 -15.42 16.02 4.61
N ARG A 55 -14.67 17.05 4.20
CA ARG A 55 -14.12 18.05 5.12
C ARG A 55 -15.21 19.02 5.57
N ARG A 56 -15.36 19.20 6.88
CA ARG A 56 -16.31 20.15 7.49
C ARG A 56 -15.60 21.25 8.25
N ASN A 57 -14.42 20.99 8.83
CA ASN A 57 -13.62 22.01 9.48
C ASN A 57 -12.67 22.74 8.51
N PHE A 58 -12.97 24.01 8.22
CA PHE A 58 -12.17 24.87 7.31
C PHE A 58 -11.33 25.93 8.03
N GLY A 59 -11.15 25.81 9.35
CA GLY A 59 -10.40 26.76 10.17
C GLY A 59 -11.24 27.92 10.70
N SER A 60 -10.58 28.79 11.46
CA SER A 60 -11.19 29.97 12.09
C SER A 60 -11.54 31.05 11.06
N ASP A 61 -12.36 32.02 11.45
CA ASP A 61 -12.68 33.17 10.60
C ASP A 61 -11.45 34.07 10.36
N GLU A 62 -10.53 34.13 11.32
CA GLU A 62 -9.23 34.80 11.16
C GLU A 62 -8.38 34.14 10.07
N ASP A 63 -8.33 32.79 10.04
CA ASP A 63 -7.62 32.05 9.01
C ASP A 63 -8.23 32.26 7.62
N LYS A 64 -9.57 32.33 7.53
CA LYS A 64 -10.28 32.64 6.28
C LYS A 64 -9.98 34.05 5.81
N THR A 65 -9.96 35.03 6.73
CA THR A 65 -9.61 36.41 6.41
C THR A 65 -8.19 36.50 5.87
N ARG A 66 -7.22 35.91 6.58
CA ARG A 66 -5.81 35.88 6.15
C ARG A 66 -5.66 35.27 4.76
N PHE A 67 -6.25 34.09 4.54
CA PHE A 67 -6.12 33.39 3.26
C PHE A 67 -6.88 34.09 2.13
N GLY A 68 -8.02 34.75 2.42
CA GLY A 68 -8.75 35.54 1.43
C GLY A 68 -7.98 36.79 0.98
N GLU A 69 -7.27 37.46 1.90
CA GLU A 69 -6.37 38.57 1.54
C GLU A 69 -5.19 38.10 0.67
N GLU A 70 -4.63 36.93 0.97
CA GLU A 70 -3.60 36.31 0.11
C GLU A 70 -4.14 36.01 -1.30
N LEU A 71 -5.36 35.47 -1.40
CA LEU A 71 -6.01 35.20 -2.68
C LEU A 71 -6.27 36.48 -3.50
N ARG A 72 -6.56 37.60 -2.84
CA ARG A 72 -6.72 38.91 -3.51
C ARG A 72 -5.42 39.35 -4.20
N GLN A 73 -4.27 39.04 -3.60
CA GLN A 73 -2.97 39.40 -4.17
C GLN A 73 -2.58 38.46 -5.31
N ALA A 74 -2.62 37.15 -5.06
CA ALA A 74 -2.26 36.16 -6.07
C ALA A 74 -2.90 34.79 -5.77
N GLN A 75 -3.67 34.29 -6.72
CA GLN A 75 -4.14 32.91 -6.70
C GLN A 75 -3.08 31.98 -7.31
N LEU A 76 -2.27 31.33 -6.46
CA LEU A 76 -1.21 30.42 -6.91
C LEU A 76 -1.74 29.12 -7.54
N ALA A 77 -2.95 28.71 -7.20
CA ALA A 77 -3.56 27.47 -7.69
C ALA A 77 -5.05 27.66 -7.97
N ALA A 78 -5.47 27.29 -9.18
CA ALA A 78 -6.86 27.30 -9.59
C ALA A 78 -7.71 26.34 -8.74
N CYS A 79 -8.99 26.69 -8.57
CA CYS A 79 -10.00 25.77 -8.06
C CYS A 79 -10.42 24.79 -9.17
N VAL A 80 -11.03 23.67 -8.80
CA VAL A 80 -11.55 22.70 -9.77
C VAL A 80 -13.06 22.65 -9.63
N ALA A 81 -13.76 22.82 -10.74
CA ALA A 81 -15.21 22.76 -10.80
C ALA A 81 -15.68 21.85 -11.94
N VAL A 82 -16.93 21.43 -11.87
CA VAL A 82 -17.67 20.74 -12.93
C VAL A 82 -18.88 21.58 -13.31
N THR A 83 -19.38 21.43 -14.53
CA THR A 83 -20.64 22.07 -14.92
C THR A 83 -21.82 21.50 -14.14
N ARG A 84 -22.84 22.35 -13.90
CA ARG A 84 -24.09 21.94 -13.23
C ARG A 84 -24.72 20.72 -13.90
N ALA A 85 -24.76 20.71 -15.23
CA ALA A 85 -25.34 19.62 -16.01
C ALA A 85 -24.62 18.28 -15.77
N ALA A 86 -23.28 18.28 -15.78
CA ALA A 86 -22.51 17.08 -15.51
C ALA A 86 -22.69 16.57 -14.07
N TYR A 87 -22.76 17.47 -13.09
CA TYR A 87 -23.00 17.09 -11.69
C TYR A 87 -24.41 16.53 -11.46
N LEU A 88 -25.45 17.18 -11.99
CA LEU A 88 -26.83 16.73 -11.82
C LEU A 88 -27.14 15.45 -12.58
N ALA A 89 -26.41 15.15 -13.67
CA ALA A 89 -26.48 13.84 -14.31
C ALA A 89 -26.09 12.71 -13.34
N LEU A 90 -25.17 12.99 -12.41
CA LEU A 90 -24.79 12.06 -11.36
C LEU A 90 -25.76 12.10 -10.17
N TRP A 91 -26.12 13.27 -9.63
CA TRP A 91 -27.04 13.41 -8.49
C TRP A 91 -28.21 14.35 -8.79
N PRO A 92 -29.30 13.86 -9.40
CA PRO A 92 -30.47 14.68 -9.71
C PRO A 92 -31.11 15.33 -8.47
N ASP A 93 -31.09 14.63 -7.34
CA ASP A 93 -31.72 15.08 -6.08
C ASP A 93 -31.00 16.29 -5.45
N HIS A 94 -29.78 16.60 -5.88
CA HIS A 94 -29.00 17.71 -5.34
C HIS A 94 -29.34 19.07 -5.96
N GLU A 95 -30.31 19.14 -6.88
CA GLU A 95 -30.76 20.39 -7.51
C GLU A 95 -31.13 21.46 -6.47
N SER A 96 -31.84 21.07 -5.41
CA SER A 96 -32.22 21.97 -4.32
C SER A 96 -31.03 22.45 -3.47
N LEU A 97 -29.94 21.67 -3.40
CA LEU A 97 -28.77 21.96 -2.58
C LEU A 97 -27.80 22.93 -3.27
N ILE A 98 -27.66 22.81 -4.60
CA ILE A 98 -26.76 23.65 -5.40
C ILE A 98 -27.44 24.91 -5.93
N GLY A 99 -28.77 24.95 -5.96
CA GLY A 99 -29.55 26.06 -6.47
C GLY A 99 -29.32 26.34 -7.95
N ASP A 100 -29.27 27.63 -8.29
CA ASP A 100 -29.11 28.13 -9.67
C ASP A 100 -27.64 28.27 -10.11
N ALA A 101 -26.69 27.76 -9.31
CA ALA A 101 -25.28 27.85 -9.63
C ALA A 101 -24.94 27.08 -10.92
N ALA A 102 -24.23 27.73 -11.85
CA ALA A 102 -23.85 27.15 -13.13
C ALA A 102 -22.74 26.09 -13.02
N HIS A 103 -21.96 26.13 -11.94
CA HIS A 103 -20.85 25.22 -11.68
C HIS A 103 -20.88 24.67 -10.26
N VAL A 104 -20.35 23.46 -10.07
CA VAL A 104 -20.20 22.82 -8.77
C VAL A 104 -18.72 22.65 -8.47
N LEU A 105 -18.29 23.15 -7.31
CA LEU A 105 -16.92 23.05 -6.83
C LEU A 105 -16.59 21.61 -6.44
N VAL A 106 -15.51 21.08 -7.01
CA VAL A 106 -14.96 19.76 -6.65
C VAL A 106 -13.79 19.91 -5.70
N ASN A 107 -12.90 20.87 -5.96
CA ASN A 107 -11.73 21.11 -5.11
C ASN A 107 -11.44 22.60 -4.98
N GLY A 108 -10.98 23.01 -3.80
CA GLY A 108 -10.69 24.40 -3.48
C GLY A 108 -11.69 25.02 -2.51
N GLU A 109 -12.47 24.22 -1.78
CA GLU A 109 -13.49 24.71 -0.83
C GLU A 109 -12.93 25.74 0.16
N ARG A 110 -11.72 25.51 0.71
CA ARG A 110 -11.09 26.50 1.59
C ARG A 110 -10.80 27.83 0.88
N ARG A 111 -10.45 27.81 -0.40
CA ARG A 111 -10.23 29.02 -1.22
C ARG A 111 -11.55 29.72 -1.49
N TYR A 112 -12.55 28.96 -1.94
CA TYR A 112 -13.90 29.45 -2.18
C TYR A 112 -14.49 30.13 -0.94
N ARG A 113 -14.50 29.45 0.21
CA ARG A 113 -15.03 30.00 1.47
C ARG A 113 -14.27 31.23 1.96
N SER A 114 -12.95 31.26 1.79
CA SER A 114 -12.13 32.43 2.18
C SER A 114 -12.37 33.62 1.25
N ALA A 115 -12.54 33.37 -0.05
CA ALA A 115 -12.88 34.38 -1.04
C ALA A 115 -14.26 34.98 -0.79
N VAL A 116 -15.26 34.14 -0.48
CA VAL A 116 -16.59 34.60 -0.07
C VAL A 116 -16.52 35.42 1.21
N HIS A 117 -15.74 34.98 2.21
CA HIS A 117 -15.61 35.68 3.49
C HIS A 117 -15.00 37.08 3.35
N VAL A 118 -14.03 37.24 2.44
CA VAL A 118 -13.33 38.51 2.17
C VAL A 118 -14.02 39.35 1.08
N GLY A 119 -15.10 38.83 0.47
CA GLY A 119 -15.90 39.53 -0.54
C GLY A 119 -15.20 39.67 -1.89
N LEU A 120 -14.46 38.65 -2.34
CA LEU A 120 -13.92 38.61 -3.70
C LEU A 120 -15.05 38.32 -4.71
N GLU A 121 -15.00 38.96 -5.87
CA GLU A 121 -16.05 38.78 -6.91
C GLU A 121 -15.87 37.48 -7.70
N ALA A 122 -14.62 37.08 -7.95
CA ALA A 122 -14.29 35.97 -8.84
C ALA A 122 -12.97 35.30 -8.44
N LEU A 123 -12.86 34.01 -8.76
CA LEU A 123 -11.63 33.21 -8.63
C LEU A 123 -11.32 32.52 -9.96
N ASP A 124 -10.08 32.04 -10.08
CA ASP A 124 -9.64 31.22 -11.20
C ASP A 124 -10.02 29.75 -10.95
N PHE A 125 -10.64 29.15 -11.95
CA PHE A 125 -11.11 27.77 -11.96
C PHE A 125 -10.59 27.00 -13.17
N VAL A 126 -10.59 25.69 -13.03
CA VAL A 126 -10.39 24.74 -14.12
C VAL A 126 -11.65 23.87 -14.16
N VAL A 127 -12.42 23.99 -15.25
CA VAL A 127 -13.66 23.23 -15.45
C VAL A 127 -13.32 21.86 -16.04
N ARG A 128 -13.71 20.79 -15.34
CA ARG A 128 -13.30 19.41 -15.62
C ARG A 128 -14.46 18.42 -15.55
N ASP A 129 -15.31 18.44 -16.57
CA ASP A 129 -16.47 17.55 -16.64
C ASP A 129 -16.10 16.07 -16.74
N ASP A 130 -14.87 15.74 -17.13
CA ASP A 130 -14.33 14.37 -17.09
C ASP A 130 -14.30 13.78 -15.67
N LEU A 131 -14.23 14.62 -14.63
CA LEU A 131 -14.27 14.17 -13.24
C LEU A 131 -15.67 13.70 -12.84
N ALA A 132 -16.71 14.13 -13.56
CA ALA A 132 -18.10 13.75 -13.37
C ALA A 132 -18.55 12.65 -14.35
N ALA A 133 -17.63 11.82 -14.84
CA ALA A 133 -17.97 10.69 -15.71
C ALA A 133 -18.82 9.63 -14.98
N ASP A 134 -18.43 9.27 -13.75
CA ASP A 134 -19.12 8.31 -12.89
C ASP A 134 -19.12 8.81 -11.45
N ARG A 135 -20.15 8.44 -10.67
CA ARG A 135 -20.27 8.80 -9.24
C ARG A 135 -19.04 8.38 -8.43
N GLU A 136 -18.54 7.16 -8.68
CA GLU A 136 -17.37 6.61 -7.98
C GLU A 136 -16.11 7.46 -8.21
N THR A 137 -15.87 7.83 -9.46
CA THR A 137 -14.73 8.65 -9.88
C THR A 137 -14.80 10.03 -9.24
N PHE A 138 -16.00 10.63 -9.23
CA PHE A 138 -16.23 11.94 -8.63
C PHE A 138 -15.92 11.94 -7.12
N VAL A 139 -16.50 11.01 -6.35
CA VAL A 139 -16.26 10.90 -4.90
C VAL A 139 -14.80 10.55 -4.59
N ASN A 140 -14.19 9.67 -5.38
CA ASN A 140 -12.77 9.32 -5.22
C ASN A 140 -11.87 10.56 -5.40
N HIS A 141 -12.13 11.40 -6.40
CA HIS A 141 -11.36 12.62 -6.61
C HIS A 141 -11.45 13.59 -5.43
N LEU A 142 -12.65 13.75 -4.87
CA LEU A 142 -12.91 14.59 -3.71
C LEU A 142 -12.18 14.07 -2.46
N LEU A 143 -12.20 12.75 -2.24
CA LEU A 143 -11.54 12.14 -1.09
C LEU A 143 -10.01 12.11 -1.21
N LYS A 144 -9.49 11.83 -2.41
CA LYS A 144 -8.05 11.67 -2.64
C LYS A 144 -7.26 12.95 -2.35
N GLU A 145 -7.78 14.11 -2.74
CA GLU A 145 -7.12 15.37 -2.42
C GLU A 145 -7.07 15.63 -0.92
N ASN A 146 -8.18 15.37 -0.21
CA ASN A 146 -8.22 15.54 1.24
C ASN A 146 -7.30 14.55 1.95
N LEU A 147 -7.16 13.32 1.45
CA LEU A 147 -6.30 12.29 2.04
C LEU A 147 -4.80 12.61 1.96
N GLU A 148 -4.37 13.43 1.00
CA GLU A 148 -2.99 13.89 0.87
C GLU A 148 -2.62 14.95 1.93
N ARG A 149 -3.57 15.39 2.75
CA ARG A 149 -3.37 16.42 3.75
C ARG A 149 -3.05 15.84 5.13
N GLU A 150 -2.05 16.43 5.78
CA GLU A 150 -1.65 16.07 7.15
C GLU A 150 -2.70 16.49 8.20
N ASP A 151 -3.49 17.54 7.91
CA ASP A 151 -4.51 18.10 8.81
C ASP A 151 -5.91 17.47 8.64
N PHE A 152 -6.02 16.35 7.91
CA PHE A 152 -7.33 15.76 7.62
C PHE A 152 -7.85 14.94 8.81
N ASP A 153 -9.02 15.32 9.31
CA ASP A 153 -9.65 14.64 10.43
C ASP A 153 -9.92 13.16 10.10
N VAL A 154 -9.56 12.29 11.04
CA VAL A 154 -9.78 10.85 11.02
C VAL A 154 -11.27 10.51 10.82
N ILE A 155 -12.19 11.23 11.46
CA ILE A 155 -13.63 10.95 11.37
C ILE A 155 -14.21 11.47 10.06
N GLU A 156 -13.84 12.68 9.63
CA GLU A 156 -14.20 13.20 8.29
C GLU A 156 -13.72 12.26 7.18
N ARG A 157 -12.49 11.75 7.29
CA ARG A 157 -11.95 10.74 6.38
C ARG A 157 -12.77 9.47 6.38
N ALA A 158 -13.15 8.96 7.55
CA ALA A 158 -13.96 7.76 7.66
C ALA A 158 -15.35 7.94 7.00
N ARG A 159 -15.99 9.10 7.17
CA ARG A 159 -17.24 9.46 6.49
C ARG A 159 -17.07 9.53 4.98
N GLY A 160 -16.01 10.17 4.48
CA GLY A 160 -15.71 10.19 3.05
C GLY A 160 -15.48 8.79 2.46
N VAL A 161 -14.82 7.90 3.21
CA VAL A 161 -14.66 6.49 2.82
C VAL A 161 -16.01 5.75 2.82
N GLN A 162 -16.90 6.04 3.77
CA GLN A 162 -18.25 5.48 3.80
C GLN A 162 -19.04 5.87 2.56
N GLU A 163 -19.05 7.16 2.20
CA GLU A 163 -19.71 7.65 0.98
C GLU A 163 -19.18 6.95 -0.28
N LEU A 164 -17.86 6.81 -0.41
CA LEU A 164 -17.28 6.09 -1.54
C LEU A 164 -17.73 4.61 -1.58
N VAL A 165 -17.80 3.95 -0.42
CA VAL A 165 -18.26 2.56 -0.34
C VAL A 165 -19.75 2.45 -0.69
N VAL A 166 -20.59 3.40 -0.27
CA VAL A 166 -22.02 3.43 -0.64
C VAL A 166 -22.16 3.57 -2.16
N VAL A 167 -21.46 4.51 -2.77
CA VAL A 167 -21.49 4.71 -4.22
C VAL A 167 -20.96 3.47 -4.97
N CYS A 168 -19.88 2.84 -4.50
CA CYS A 168 -19.39 1.59 -5.09
C CYS A 168 -20.35 0.41 -4.91
N ALA A 169 -21.21 0.43 -3.88
CA ALA A 169 -22.19 -0.62 -3.64
C ALA A 169 -23.35 -0.56 -4.65
N GLU A 170 -23.67 0.61 -5.21
CA GLU A 170 -24.66 0.77 -6.29
C GLU A 170 -24.26 -0.05 -7.53
N THR A 171 -22.96 -0.09 -7.85
CA THR A 171 -22.43 -0.86 -8.98
C THR A 171 -22.28 -2.35 -8.65
N THR A 172 -21.82 -2.67 -7.44
CA THR A 172 -21.57 -4.07 -7.03
C THR A 172 -21.72 -4.24 -5.52
N GLU A 173 -22.84 -4.81 -5.09
CA GLU A 173 -23.14 -5.06 -3.67
C GLU A 173 -22.08 -5.97 -3.02
N ARG A 174 -21.65 -7.02 -3.72
CA ARG A 174 -20.56 -7.90 -3.28
C ARG A 174 -19.20 -7.36 -3.70
N GLY A 175 -18.54 -6.62 -2.80
CA GLY A 175 -17.17 -6.17 -2.99
C GLY A 175 -16.99 -4.66 -3.05
N ALA A 176 -18.02 -3.87 -2.72
CA ALA A 176 -17.94 -2.41 -2.62
C ALA A 176 -16.70 -1.91 -1.85
N ARG A 177 -16.35 -2.56 -0.73
CA ARG A 177 -15.15 -2.23 0.05
C ARG A 177 -13.84 -2.53 -0.70
N THR A 178 -13.80 -3.60 -1.50
CA THR A 178 -12.63 -3.94 -2.32
C THR A 178 -12.47 -2.93 -3.45
N ARG A 179 -13.57 -2.58 -4.13
CA ARG A 179 -13.58 -1.59 -5.22
C ARG A 179 -13.19 -0.19 -4.73
N ALA A 180 -13.74 0.24 -3.59
CA ALA A 180 -13.33 1.50 -2.95
C ALA A 180 -11.84 1.52 -2.57
N ALA A 181 -11.30 0.39 -2.11
CA ALA A 181 -9.88 0.25 -1.80
C ALA A 181 -9.01 0.36 -3.06
N GLU A 182 -9.41 -0.30 -4.15
CA GLU A 182 -8.74 -0.22 -5.46
C GLU A 182 -8.74 1.22 -6.01
N GLN A 183 -9.88 1.91 -5.95
CA GLN A 183 -10.02 3.29 -6.39
C GLN A 183 -9.12 4.26 -5.61
N LEU A 184 -8.98 4.05 -4.29
CA LEU A 184 -8.12 4.84 -3.43
C LEU A 184 -6.64 4.43 -3.49
N GLY A 185 -6.31 3.28 -4.09
CA GLY A 185 -4.97 2.70 -4.05
C GLY A 185 -4.54 2.32 -2.62
N LYS A 186 -5.49 1.83 -1.81
CA LYS A 186 -5.29 1.38 -0.42
C LYS A 186 -5.71 -0.07 -0.26
N ASP A 187 -5.37 -0.66 0.88
CA ASP A 187 -5.79 -2.02 1.19
C ASP A 187 -7.26 -2.07 1.63
N ARG A 188 -7.94 -3.18 1.34
CA ARG A 188 -9.31 -3.44 1.83
C ARG A 188 -9.39 -3.38 3.37
N SER A 189 -8.34 -3.81 4.05
CA SER A 189 -8.24 -3.74 5.51
C SER A 189 -8.20 -2.29 6.01
N TRP A 190 -7.55 -1.38 5.26
CA TRP A 190 -7.53 0.04 5.57
C TRP A 190 -8.93 0.65 5.47
N VAL A 191 -9.67 0.37 4.39
CA VAL A 191 -11.07 0.82 4.23
C VAL A 191 -11.94 0.31 5.39
N THR A 192 -11.82 -0.97 5.73
CA THR A 192 -12.59 -1.56 6.84
C THR A 192 -12.25 -0.89 8.18
N ASN A 193 -10.96 -0.62 8.42
CA ASN A 193 -10.53 0.05 9.65
C ASN A 193 -11.06 1.48 9.75
N GLN A 194 -11.24 2.22 8.65
CA GLN A 194 -11.85 3.54 8.68
C GLN A 194 -13.34 3.46 9.01
N LEU A 195 -14.09 2.57 8.36
CA LEU A 195 -15.54 2.42 8.59
C LEU A 195 -15.87 2.05 10.03
N VAL A 196 -15.05 1.18 10.63
CA VAL A 196 -15.21 0.72 12.01
C VAL A 196 -15.08 1.87 13.03
N LEU A 197 -14.41 2.99 12.68
CA LEU A 197 -14.35 4.17 13.56
C LEU A 197 -15.69 4.91 13.65
N LEU A 198 -16.56 4.79 12.65
CA LEU A 198 -17.90 5.40 12.66
C LEU A 198 -18.89 4.61 13.52
N GLU A 199 -18.57 3.38 13.89
CA GLU A 199 -19.38 2.53 14.77
C GLU A 199 -19.17 2.87 16.26
N LEU A 200 -18.18 3.72 16.58
CA LEU A 200 -17.89 4.15 17.93
C LEU A 200 -18.94 5.16 18.45
N PRO A 201 -19.13 5.28 19.77
CA PRO A 201 -19.95 6.36 20.35
C PRO A 201 -19.46 7.75 19.96
N GLU A 202 -20.39 8.71 19.84
CA GLU A 202 -20.12 10.07 19.36
C GLU A 202 -19.04 10.79 20.18
N GLU A 203 -19.02 10.60 21.50
CA GLU A 203 -17.99 11.18 22.38
C GLU A 203 -16.57 10.73 21.99
N VAL A 204 -16.40 9.44 21.68
CA VAL A 204 -15.11 8.88 21.25
C VAL A 204 -14.75 9.37 19.85
N GLN A 205 -15.74 9.51 18.95
CA GLN A 205 -15.52 10.11 17.64
C GLN A 205 -15.03 11.56 17.77
N LEU A 206 -15.61 12.35 18.67
CA LEU A 206 -15.18 13.72 18.92
C LEU A 206 -13.74 13.78 19.48
N MET A 207 -13.36 12.84 20.35
CA MET A 207 -11.97 12.73 20.84
C MET A 207 -10.99 12.33 19.73
N LEU A 208 -11.40 11.47 18.80
CA LEU A 208 -10.61 11.15 17.61
C LEU A 208 -10.49 12.37 16.68
N SER A 209 -11.58 13.13 16.53
CA SER A 209 -11.65 14.30 15.66
C SER A 209 -10.80 15.48 16.15
N SER A 210 -10.79 15.71 17.45
CA SER A 210 -9.91 16.69 18.09
C SER A 210 -8.43 16.26 18.18
N GLY A 211 -8.12 15.00 17.84
CA GLY A 211 -6.77 14.43 18.00
C GLY A 211 -6.38 14.09 19.43
N ALA A 212 -7.30 14.21 20.40
CA ALA A 212 -7.07 13.80 21.80
C ALA A 212 -6.82 12.29 21.92
N LEU A 213 -7.40 11.50 21.03
CA LEU A 213 -7.20 10.06 20.93
C LEU A 213 -6.50 9.71 19.60
N PRO A 214 -5.41 8.91 19.61
CA PRO A 214 -4.79 8.49 18.37
C PRO A 214 -5.62 7.40 17.67
N GLU A 215 -5.60 7.38 16.33
CA GLU A 215 -6.37 6.44 15.51
C GLU A 215 -6.15 4.96 15.91
N ARG A 216 -4.92 4.58 16.29
CA ARG A 216 -4.59 3.22 16.74
C ARG A 216 -5.50 2.78 17.90
N ASP A 217 -5.69 3.68 18.86
CA ASP A 217 -6.48 3.39 20.06
C ASP A 217 -7.97 3.36 19.70
N GLY A 218 -8.43 4.26 18.81
CA GLY A 218 -9.79 4.20 18.25
C GLY A 218 -10.10 2.85 17.59
N ARG A 219 -9.16 2.30 16.79
CA ARG A 219 -9.34 0.97 16.17
C ARG A 219 -9.39 -0.17 17.19
N MET A 220 -8.66 -0.06 18.31
CA MET A 220 -8.73 -1.04 19.39
C MET A 220 -10.09 -0.98 20.07
N LEU A 221 -10.55 0.23 20.40
CA LEU A 221 -11.86 0.46 21.02
C LEU A 221 -12.99 -0.07 20.15
N ALA A 222 -12.93 0.17 18.84
CA ALA A 222 -13.99 -0.24 17.94
C ALA A 222 -14.09 -1.77 17.80
N ARG A 223 -12.95 -2.48 17.85
CA ARG A 223 -12.95 -3.96 17.94
C ARG A 223 -13.61 -4.43 19.22
N TYR A 224 -13.26 -3.82 20.35
CA TYR A 224 -13.83 -4.16 21.64
C TYR A 224 -15.34 -3.87 21.72
N ALA A 225 -15.79 -2.73 21.18
CA ALA A 225 -17.19 -2.34 21.12
C ALA A 225 -18.02 -3.28 20.25
N ARG A 226 -17.45 -3.81 19.17
CA ARG A 226 -18.11 -4.83 18.34
C ARG A 226 -18.31 -6.15 19.08
N ASP A 227 -17.33 -6.55 19.89
CA ASP A 227 -17.41 -7.78 20.67
C ASP A 227 -18.29 -7.60 21.94
N ASN A 228 -18.50 -6.35 22.39
CA ASN A 228 -19.33 -5.99 23.55
C ASN A 228 -20.35 -4.89 23.17
N PRO A 229 -21.50 -5.26 22.59
CA PRO A 229 -22.50 -4.28 22.18
C PRO A 229 -23.12 -3.56 23.38
N GLY A 230 -23.30 -2.23 23.27
CA GLY A 230 -23.96 -1.41 24.29
C GLY A 230 -23.05 -0.84 25.38
N VAL A 231 -21.73 -0.94 25.23
CA VAL A 231 -20.77 -0.33 26.15
C VAL A 231 -20.74 1.19 25.96
N ASP A 232 -20.84 1.91 27.07
CA ASP A 232 -20.78 3.37 27.11
C ASP A 232 -19.37 3.91 26.83
N ALA A 233 -19.27 5.16 26.39
CA ALA A 233 -18.00 5.82 26.06
C ALA A 233 -17.02 5.83 27.24
N ALA A 234 -17.50 6.07 28.47
CA ALA A 234 -16.68 6.04 29.68
C ALA A 234 -16.04 4.65 29.91
N ALA A 235 -16.83 3.59 29.77
CA ALA A 235 -16.35 2.22 29.95
C ALA A 235 -15.33 1.82 28.86
N LEU A 236 -15.51 2.29 27.62
CA LEU A 236 -14.52 2.12 26.57
C LEU A 236 -13.18 2.79 26.93
N LEU A 237 -13.23 4.03 27.42
CA LEU A 237 -12.03 4.77 27.81
C LEU A 237 -11.30 4.13 29.00
N ASP A 238 -12.04 3.59 29.97
CA ASP A 238 -11.44 2.87 31.10
C ASP A 238 -10.82 1.54 30.67
N HIS A 239 -11.47 0.80 29.77
CA HIS A 239 -10.87 -0.38 29.14
C HIS A 239 -9.59 -0.01 28.37
N LEU A 240 -9.56 1.14 27.69
CA LEU A 240 -8.35 1.60 27.00
C LEU A 240 -7.21 1.90 27.98
N LYS A 241 -7.49 2.55 29.11
CA LYS A 241 -6.48 2.81 30.15
C LYS A 241 -5.91 1.50 30.69
N ALA A 242 -6.79 0.56 31.08
CA ALA A 242 -6.38 -0.76 31.57
C ALA A 242 -5.55 -1.54 30.53
N SER A 243 -5.96 -1.51 29.26
CA SER A 243 -5.22 -2.13 28.15
C SER A 243 -3.83 -1.51 27.95
N LYS A 244 -3.70 -0.18 28.06
CA LYS A 244 -2.41 0.51 27.99
C LYS A 244 -1.50 0.17 29.16
N GLU A 245 -2.03 0.11 30.38
CA GLU A 245 -1.27 -0.27 31.57
C GLU A 245 -0.78 -1.72 31.46
N ALA A 246 -1.66 -2.65 31.07
CA ALA A 246 -1.28 -4.04 30.84
C ALA A 246 -0.21 -4.18 29.75
N ALA A 247 -0.33 -3.43 28.64
CA ALA A 247 0.67 -3.42 27.59
C ALA A 247 2.02 -2.83 28.03
N ALA A 248 2.01 -1.81 28.90
CA ALA A 248 3.22 -1.22 29.47
C ALA A 248 3.94 -2.23 30.38
N LEU A 249 3.21 -2.88 31.29
CA LEU A 249 3.75 -3.92 32.17
C LEU A 249 4.30 -5.11 31.38
N ALA A 250 3.59 -5.56 30.35
CA ALA A 250 4.06 -6.63 29.46
C ALA A 250 5.37 -6.26 28.76
N LYS A 251 5.49 -5.01 28.28
CA LYS A 251 6.71 -4.50 27.64
C LYS A 251 7.88 -4.39 28.61
N GLU A 252 7.63 -4.01 29.86
CA GLU A 252 8.66 -3.99 30.92
C GLU A 252 9.12 -5.40 31.29
N ALA A 253 8.19 -6.36 31.37
CA ALA A 253 8.51 -7.77 31.58
C ALA A 253 9.33 -8.34 30.41
N GLU A 254 8.95 -8.08 29.16
CA GLU A 254 9.71 -8.50 27.97
C GLU A 254 11.11 -7.87 27.94
N ARG A 255 11.21 -6.57 28.26
CA ARG A 255 12.50 -5.87 28.31
C ARG A 255 13.41 -6.45 29.39
N SER A 256 12.89 -6.71 30.59
CA SER A 256 13.68 -7.30 31.68
C SER A 256 14.10 -8.73 31.37
N GLN A 257 13.25 -9.51 30.70
CA GLN A 257 13.60 -10.84 30.19
C GLN A 257 14.72 -10.77 29.13
N LEU A 258 14.63 -9.84 28.17
CA LEU A 258 15.67 -9.62 27.18
C LEU A 258 16.99 -9.15 27.82
N GLU A 259 16.94 -8.30 28.83
CA GLU A 259 18.11 -7.86 29.58
C GLU A 259 18.72 -9.00 30.42
N ALA A 260 17.91 -9.86 31.01
CA ALA A 260 18.37 -11.07 31.70
C ALA A 260 19.02 -12.07 30.73
N LEU A 261 18.42 -12.28 29.56
CA LEU A 261 19.00 -13.10 28.48
C LEU A 261 20.32 -12.51 27.96
N ARG A 262 20.41 -11.19 27.81
CA ARG A 262 21.65 -10.49 27.44
C ARG A 262 22.75 -10.64 28.49
N ARG A 263 22.40 -10.56 29.79
CA ARG A 263 23.36 -10.77 30.89
C ARG A 263 23.86 -12.22 30.91
N ASN A 264 22.98 -13.19 30.68
CA ASN A 264 23.34 -14.61 30.74
C ASN A 264 24.05 -15.11 29.48
N ASN A 265 23.92 -14.43 28.33
CA ASN A 265 24.56 -14.81 27.07
C ASN A 265 25.07 -13.60 26.28
N PRO A 266 26.22 -13.01 26.66
CA PRO A 266 26.77 -11.83 26.01
C PRO A 266 27.23 -12.06 24.55
N GLY A 267 27.37 -13.32 24.10
CA GLY A 267 27.88 -13.66 22.77
C GLY A 267 26.83 -13.96 21.69
N LEU A 268 25.54 -14.05 22.02
CA LEU A 268 24.51 -14.54 21.08
C LEU A 268 23.88 -13.48 20.17
N LEU A 269 24.11 -12.18 20.47
CA LEU A 269 23.49 -11.06 19.75
C LEU A 269 24.50 -9.92 19.50
N SER A 270 25.79 -10.25 19.36
CA SER A 270 26.75 -9.32 18.78
C SER A 270 26.38 -9.08 17.31
N ALA A 271 26.25 -7.81 16.92
CA ALA A 271 26.07 -7.43 15.51
C ALA A 271 27.31 -7.75 14.65
N ASP A 272 28.41 -8.23 15.25
CA ASP A 272 29.57 -8.75 14.54
C ASP A 272 29.32 -10.21 14.17
N ASN A 273 28.87 -10.40 12.93
CA ASN A 273 28.69 -11.69 12.29
C ASN A 273 30.08 -12.33 12.02
N LYS A 274 30.78 -12.76 13.07
CA LYS A 274 32.00 -13.56 12.95
C LYS A 274 31.69 -14.98 13.44
N PRO A 275 31.72 -15.99 12.54
CA PRO A 275 31.37 -17.36 12.93
C PRO A 275 32.37 -17.86 13.98
N ALA A 276 31.85 -18.26 15.13
CA ALA A 276 32.65 -18.89 16.18
C ALA A 276 33.14 -20.26 15.70
N GLU A 277 34.46 -20.44 15.66
CA GLU A 277 35.08 -21.74 15.43
C GLU A 277 34.73 -22.68 16.58
N LEU A 278 34.15 -23.83 16.21
CA LEU A 278 33.86 -24.94 17.10
C LEU A 278 35.17 -25.41 17.77
N SER A 279 35.23 -25.33 19.10
CA SER A 279 36.32 -25.92 19.87
C SER A 279 36.31 -27.45 19.70
N PRO A 280 37.47 -28.09 19.43
CA PRO A 280 37.51 -29.52 19.20
C PRO A 280 37.46 -30.31 20.51
N ALA A 281 36.84 -31.48 20.41
CA ALA A 281 36.63 -32.45 21.47
C ALA A 281 37.93 -32.96 22.10
N THR A 282 37.82 -33.21 23.41
CA THR A 282 38.76 -33.86 24.33
C THR A 282 39.26 -35.22 23.81
N LYS A 283 40.55 -35.51 23.99
CA LYS A 283 41.13 -36.83 24.34
C LYS A 283 42.65 -36.71 24.66
N PRO A 284 43.27 -37.67 25.39
CA PRO A 284 43.94 -37.39 26.66
C PRO A 284 45.47 -37.53 26.64
N VAL A 285 46.08 -37.04 27.73
CA VAL A 285 47.51 -37.05 28.08
C VAL A 285 48.09 -38.48 28.11
N PRO A 286 49.38 -38.66 27.75
CA PRO A 286 50.33 -39.05 28.80
C PRO A 286 51.65 -38.24 28.78
N ALA A 287 52.30 -38.29 29.94
CA ALA A 287 53.49 -37.55 30.33
C ALA A 287 54.81 -38.25 29.93
N ASN A 288 55.84 -37.41 29.77
CA ASN A 288 57.31 -37.62 29.88
C ASN A 288 57.95 -36.72 28.81
N GLY A 289 58.96 -35.89 29.03
CA GLY A 289 59.90 -35.72 30.12
C GLY A 289 61.19 -35.20 29.46
N GLY A 290 61.72 -34.09 29.96
CA GLY A 290 63.15 -33.77 29.88
C GLY A 290 63.78 -33.24 28.57
N LEU A 291 64.24 -31.98 28.68
CA LEU A 291 65.61 -31.51 28.36
C LEU A 291 65.98 -31.11 26.92
N GLY A 292 66.18 -29.79 26.78
CA GLY A 292 67.30 -29.13 26.07
C GLY A 292 67.21 -29.06 24.55
N ASP A 293 67.78 -28.08 23.85
CA ASP A 293 68.38 -26.78 24.18
C ASP A 293 68.62 -26.09 22.81
N GLN A 294 68.55 -24.75 22.77
CA GLN A 294 69.11 -23.83 21.75
C GLN A 294 68.66 -23.96 20.27
N ALA A 295 68.66 -22.92 19.42
CA ALA A 295 68.62 -21.46 19.49
C ALA A 295 68.64 -20.95 18.03
N GLN A 296 68.06 -19.76 17.80
CA GLN A 296 68.37 -18.81 16.69
C GLN A 296 67.85 -19.18 15.27
N GLN A 297 67.34 -18.28 14.42
CA GLN A 297 67.33 -16.81 14.33
C GLN A 297 66.39 -16.46 13.13
N THR A 298 65.42 -15.52 13.15
CA THR A 298 65.51 -14.05 12.89
C THR A 298 64.06 -13.60 12.60
N LYS A 299 63.37 -12.70 13.36
CA LYS A 299 63.37 -11.21 13.42
C LYS A 299 63.05 -10.46 12.09
N PRO A 300 62.52 -9.21 12.12
CA PRO A 300 61.38 -8.68 12.92
C PRO A 300 60.50 -7.66 12.14
N GLY A 301 59.31 -7.30 12.63
CA GLY A 301 59.06 -5.97 13.22
C GLY A 301 57.98 -5.21 12.42
N THR A 302 57.20 -4.25 12.90
CA THR A 302 57.00 -3.57 14.19
C THR A 302 55.74 -2.70 13.98
N GLY A 303 54.97 -2.35 15.02
CA GLY A 303 54.15 -1.13 14.98
C GLY A 303 52.76 -1.22 15.57
N LEU A 304 52.65 -0.77 16.82
CA LEU A 304 51.42 -0.36 17.49
C LEU A 304 50.70 0.77 16.73
N LEU A 305 49.37 0.87 16.90
CA LEU A 305 48.70 1.99 17.56
C LEU A 305 47.17 1.93 17.37
N SER A 306 46.45 2.05 18.50
CA SER A 306 45.00 2.22 18.61
C SER A 306 44.50 3.49 17.93
N VAL A 307 43.26 3.47 17.42
CA VAL A 307 42.55 4.70 17.00
C VAL A 307 41.10 4.64 17.48
N ASP A 308 40.78 5.60 18.35
CA ASP A 308 39.45 6.00 18.77
C ASP A 308 38.87 7.08 17.83
N ASN A 309 37.59 7.33 18.04
CA ASN A 309 36.55 7.71 17.09
C ASN A 309 36.40 9.23 16.77
N LYS A 310 35.71 9.50 15.64
CA LYS A 310 34.75 10.62 15.37
C LYS A 310 35.24 11.95 14.70
N PRO A 311 34.35 12.81 14.13
CA PRO A 311 34.13 12.93 12.68
C PRO A 311 34.14 14.39 12.14
N ALA A 312 34.23 14.61 10.81
CA ALA A 312 33.68 15.83 10.18
C ALA A 312 33.56 15.74 8.63
N GLN A 313 32.34 16.04 8.16
CA GLN A 313 31.93 16.87 7.02
C GLN A 313 32.76 16.88 5.71
N SER A 314 32.09 16.53 4.60
CA SER A 314 32.59 16.68 3.23
C SER A 314 31.71 17.65 2.43
N THR A 315 32.34 18.72 1.95
CA THR A 315 31.82 19.69 0.97
C THR A 315 32.38 19.40 -0.42
N ALA A 316 31.55 19.64 -1.45
CA ALA A 316 31.75 19.35 -2.86
C ALA A 316 32.84 20.15 -3.61
N LYS A 317 33.39 19.57 -4.70
CA LYS A 317 33.53 20.20 -6.03
C LYS A 317 33.96 19.21 -7.16
N PRO A 318 33.72 19.51 -8.45
CA PRO A 318 33.70 18.57 -9.59
C PRO A 318 34.90 18.70 -10.56
N PRO A 319 35.01 17.86 -11.61
CA PRO A 319 35.87 18.15 -12.76
C PRO A 319 35.14 18.28 -14.11
N ALA A 320 35.84 18.93 -15.03
CA ALA A 320 35.38 19.49 -16.29
C ALA A 320 35.70 18.65 -17.56
N GLN A 321 34.88 18.90 -18.59
CA GLN A 321 35.07 18.90 -20.05
C GLN A 321 36.21 18.12 -20.74
N ARG A 322 35.85 17.37 -21.81
CA ARG A 322 36.54 17.34 -23.11
C ARG A 322 35.56 17.16 -24.28
N GLN A 323 35.90 17.76 -25.43
CA GLN A 323 35.10 17.95 -26.65
C GLN A 323 35.47 16.99 -27.82
N SER A 324 34.50 16.83 -28.75
CA SER A 324 34.60 16.55 -30.21
C SER A 324 35.12 15.15 -30.65
N THR A 325 34.71 14.49 -31.75
CA THR A 325 34.26 14.91 -33.10
C THR A 325 33.34 13.85 -33.78
N GLN A 326 32.72 14.28 -34.89
CA GLN A 326 31.75 13.67 -35.82
C GLN A 326 32.15 12.32 -36.51
N ARG A 327 31.13 11.52 -36.89
CA ARG A 327 30.89 10.98 -38.25
C ARG A 327 29.53 10.26 -38.39
N THR A 328 28.83 10.52 -39.49
CA THR A 328 27.61 9.86 -40.04
C THR A 328 28.00 9.01 -41.29
N PRO A 329 27.10 8.36 -42.07
CA PRO A 329 26.19 7.25 -41.73
C PRO A 329 26.10 6.09 -42.81
N ALA A 330 25.26 5.07 -42.55
CA ALA A 330 24.45 4.24 -43.50
C ALA A 330 25.01 2.87 -44.06
N PRO A 331 24.19 1.98 -44.71
CA PRO A 331 23.54 0.78 -44.12
C PRO A 331 23.67 -0.50 -45.03
N PRO A 332 22.66 -1.39 -45.23
CA PRO A 332 22.07 -2.44 -44.36
C PRO A 332 22.13 -3.88 -44.96
N GLY A 333 21.66 -4.87 -44.19
CA GLY A 333 21.24 -6.21 -44.65
C GLY A 333 21.25 -7.17 -43.46
N SER A 334 20.45 -8.22 -43.30
CA SER A 334 19.29 -8.81 -43.98
C SER A 334 19.17 -10.23 -43.36
N GLY A 335 17.97 -10.76 -43.17
CA GLY A 335 17.73 -12.19 -42.92
C GLY A 335 17.82 -12.61 -41.45
N SER A 336 16.73 -13.08 -40.83
CA SER A 336 16.30 -14.50 -40.82
C SER A 336 17.24 -15.34 -39.95
N SER A 337 16.82 -16.21 -39.04
CA SER A 337 15.55 -16.85 -38.69
C SER A 337 15.91 -17.81 -37.53
N THR A 338 14.92 -18.46 -36.91
CA THR A 338 15.03 -19.82 -36.31
C THR A 338 16.03 -19.96 -35.12
N THR A 339 15.72 -20.48 -33.94
CA THR A 339 14.88 -21.65 -33.60
C THR A 339 14.81 -21.72 -32.08
N SER A 340 13.62 -21.94 -31.54
CA SER A 340 13.37 -22.52 -30.22
C SER A 340 13.88 -23.97 -30.13
N LYS A 341 14.58 -24.33 -29.05
CA LYS A 341 14.22 -25.42 -28.11
C LYS A 341 15.28 -25.61 -27.01
N PRO A 342 14.90 -26.28 -25.89
CA PRO A 342 15.35 -25.96 -24.54
C PRO A 342 16.50 -26.87 -24.09
N ASN A 343 17.19 -26.47 -23.02
CA ASN A 343 17.87 -27.44 -22.18
C ASN A 343 17.68 -27.07 -20.70
N THR A 344 16.98 -27.98 -20.04
CA THR A 344 16.97 -28.27 -18.62
C THR A 344 18.40 -28.55 -18.17
N GLU A 345 18.86 -27.93 -17.10
CA GLU A 345 19.78 -28.60 -16.18
C GLU A 345 19.75 -27.95 -14.79
N SER A 346 19.65 -28.83 -13.80
CA SER A 346 19.55 -28.62 -12.37
C SER A 346 20.71 -27.80 -11.79
N SER A 347 20.41 -26.98 -10.78
CA SER A 347 21.34 -26.80 -9.66
C SER A 347 20.58 -26.68 -8.34
N ALA A 348 20.98 -27.55 -7.43
CA ALA A 348 20.44 -27.68 -6.09
C ALA A 348 21.12 -26.69 -5.12
N GLY A 349 20.32 -26.22 -4.16
CA GLY A 349 20.80 -25.83 -2.84
C GLY A 349 20.77 -24.32 -2.55
N THR A 350 19.83 -23.89 -1.71
CA THR A 350 20.09 -23.32 -0.37
C THR A 350 18.77 -23.05 0.36
N LYS A 351 18.67 -23.49 1.61
CA LYS A 351 17.50 -23.37 2.49
C LYS A 351 17.29 -21.92 2.96
N GLN A 352 16.12 -21.34 2.67
CA GLN A 352 15.53 -20.21 3.38
C GLN A 352 14.03 -20.47 3.55
N GLY A 353 13.47 -20.00 4.68
CA GLY A 353 12.14 -20.30 5.21
C GLY A 353 11.06 -20.58 4.16
N GLU A 354 10.66 -21.85 4.10
CA GLU A 354 9.77 -22.38 3.08
C GLU A 354 8.34 -21.88 3.33
N GLN A 355 7.92 -20.86 2.56
CA GLN A 355 6.50 -20.67 2.30
C GLN A 355 5.94 -22.01 1.82
N PRO A 356 4.71 -22.42 2.21
CA PRO A 356 4.16 -23.69 1.77
C PRO A 356 4.24 -23.73 0.25
N ARG A 357 5.01 -24.69 -0.28
CA ARG A 357 5.18 -24.84 -1.73
C ARG A 357 3.77 -24.85 -2.35
N PRO A 358 3.51 -24.04 -3.39
CA PRO A 358 2.22 -24.08 -4.05
C PRO A 358 1.97 -25.53 -4.46
N LEU A 359 0.77 -26.05 -4.13
CA LEU A 359 0.41 -27.39 -4.55
C LEU A 359 0.55 -27.44 -6.07
N PRO A 360 1.27 -28.43 -6.64
CA PRO A 360 1.32 -28.60 -8.07
C PRO A 360 -0.07 -29.05 -8.53
N TYR A 361 -0.89 -28.10 -8.97
CA TYR A 361 -2.24 -28.34 -9.47
C TYR A 361 -2.25 -29.17 -10.77
N ASP A 362 -1.08 -29.33 -11.38
CA ASP A 362 -0.87 -30.10 -12.61
C ASP A 362 -0.68 -31.61 -12.38
N ASP A 363 -0.44 -32.06 -11.13
CA ASP A 363 -0.27 -33.47 -10.77
C ASP A 363 -1.44 -33.96 -9.90
N ALA A 364 -2.44 -34.56 -10.55
CA ALA A 364 -3.63 -35.09 -9.88
C ALA A 364 -3.30 -36.15 -8.82
N HIS A 365 -2.28 -37.00 -9.07
CA HIS A 365 -1.90 -38.07 -8.16
C HIS A 365 -1.27 -37.50 -6.89
N PHE A 366 -0.45 -36.45 -7.01
CA PHE A 366 0.12 -35.76 -5.86
C PHE A 366 -0.95 -35.08 -5.01
N VAL A 367 -1.89 -34.36 -5.64
CA VAL A 367 -2.95 -33.62 -4.94
C VAL A 367 -3.85 -34.56 -4.15
N VAL A 368 -4.32 -35.66 -4.76
CA VAL A 368 -5.21 -36.62 -4.10
C VAL A 368 -4.50 -37.31 -2.93
N ASN A 369 -3.24 -37.74 -3.10
CA ASN A 369 -2.47 -38.34 -2.00
C ASN A 369 -2.16 -37.35 -0.88
N HIS A 370 -1.95 -36.07 -1.22
CA HIS A 370 -1.75 -35.02 -0.23
C HIS A 370 -3.01 -34.80 0.62
N LEU A 371 -4.18 -34.75 -0.02
CA LEU A 371 -5.48 -34.62 0.66
C LEU A 371 -5.78 -35.85 1.52
N HIS A 372 -5.55 -37.06 1.00
CA HIS A 372 -5.75 -38.31 1.74
C HIS A 372 -4.89 -38.39 3.01
N ARG A 373 -3.65 -37.88 2.97
CA ARG A 373 -2.76 -37.85 4.14
C ARG A 373 -3.11 -36.80 5.19
N LYS A 374 -3.86 -35.76 4.81
CA LYS A 374 -4.13 -34.59 5.66
C LYS A 374 -5.57 -34.54 6.20
N MET A 375 -6.51 -35.22 5.56
CA MET A 375 -7.92 -35.22 5.93
C MET A 375 -8.31 -36.50 6.68
N GLU A 376 -9.32 -36.40 7.53
CA GLU A 376 -9.96 -37.59 8.09
C GLU A 376 -10.70 -38.40 7.00
N PRO A 377 -10.81 -39.73 7.14
CA PRO A 377 -11.45 -40.59 6.14
C PRO A 377 -12.90 -40.19 5.79
N ALA A 378 -13.67 -39.70 6.77
CA ALA A 378 -15.05 -39.24 6.56
C ALA A 378 -15.11 -37.99 5.67
N VAL A 379 -14.26 -37.01 5.96
CA VAL A 379 -14.17 -35.73 5.22
C VAL A 379 -13.63 -35.94 3.81
N PHE A 380 -12.67 -36.86 3.65
CA PHE A 380 -12.16 -37.24 2.34
C PHE A 380 -13.24 -37.87 1.45
N THR A 381 -14.07 -38.76 2.02
CA THR A 381 -15.17 -39.40 1.28
C THR A 381 -16.22 -38.39 0.83
N GLU A 382 -16.56 -37.41 1.68
CA GLU A 382 -17.47 -36.33 1.32
C GLU A 382 -16.89 -35.44 0.21
N SER A 383 -15.60 -35.11 0.30
CA SER A 383 -14.88 -34.35 -0.73
C SER A 383 -14.87 -35.08 -2.07
N ALA A 384 -14.66 -36.39 -2.08
CA ALA A 384 -14.70 -37.22 -3.28
C ALA A 384 -16.12 -37.22 -3.93
N ARG A 385 -17.19 -37.28 -3.12
CA ARG A 385 -18.56 -37.18 -3.62
C ARG A 385 -18.84 -35.82 -4.26
N LEU A 386 -18.33 -34.73 -3.67
CA LEU A 386 -18.46 -33.38 -4.23
C LEU A 386 -17.70 -33.25 -5.56
N LEU A 387 -16.49 -33.81 -5.65
CA LEU A 387 -15.72 -33.82 -6.90
C LEU A 387 -16.45 -34.58 -8.02
N LEU A 388 -17.01 -35.75 -7.74
CA LEU A 388 -17.81 -36.50 -8.71
C LEU A 388 -19.07 -35.73 -9.13
N ARG A 389 -19.69 -34.99 -8.21
CA ARG A 389 -20.84 -34.14 -8.54
C ARG A 389 -20.45 -32.99 -9.47
N ILE A 390 -19.33 -32.31 -9.20
CA ILE A 390 -18.80 -31.25 -10.05
C ILE A 390 -18.44 -31.79 -11.43
N LEU A 391 -17.80 -32.97 -11.49
CA LEU A 391 -17.45 -33.62 -12.75
C LEU A 391 -18.70 -33.92 -13.58
N ARG A 392 -19.77 -34.44 -12.96
CA ARG A 392 -21.05 -34.70 -13.62
C ARG A 392 -21.73 -33.43 -14.13
N GLU A 393 -21.63 -32.32 -13.40
CA GLU A 393 -22.31 -31.05 -13.73
C GLU A 393 -21.54 -30.20 -14.76
N GLN A 394 -20.20 -30.21 -14.72
CA GLN A 394 -19.37 -29.36 -15.58
C GLN A 394 -18.72 -30.10 -16.75
N HIS A 395 -18.48 -31.42 -16.63
CA HIS A 395 -17.77 -32.24 -17.62
C HIS A 395 -18.48 -33.61 -17.82
N PRO A 396 -19.69 -33.63 -18.41
CA PRO A 396 -20.51 -34.84 -18.49
C PRO A 396 -19.88 -35.96 -19.33
N ASP A 397 -19.13 -35.61 -20.38
CA ASP A 397 -18.49 -36.59 -21.27
C ASP A 397 -17.37 -37.37 -20.55
N GLU A 398 -16.55 -36.66 -19.76
CA GLU A 398 -15.47 -37.27 -18.97
C GLU A 398 -16.03 -38.13 -17.82
N TYR A 399 -17.16 -37.71 -17.23
CA TYR A 399 -17.85 -38.50 -16.21
C TYR A 399 -18.33 -39.86 -16.76
N VAL A 400 -18.91 -39.88 -17.97
CA VAL A 400 -19.35 -41.13 -18.61
C VAL A 400 -18.16 -42.03 -18.96
N ALA A 401 -17.07 -41.45 -19.46
CA ALA A 401 -15.84 -42.19 -19.73
C ALA A 401 -15.28 -42.84 -18.45
N LEU A 402 -15.20 -42.09 -17.35
CA LEU A 402 -14.73 -42.59 -16.06
C LEU A 402 -15.59 -43.74 -15.51
N VAL A 403 -16.92 -43.63 -15.60
CA VAL A 403 -17.84 -44.69 -15.16
C VAL A 403 -17.66 -45.96 -16.02
N ASN A 404 -17.44 -45.82 -17.32
CA ASN A 404 -17.18 -46.94 -18.21
C ASN A 404 -15.84 -47.63 -17.91
N GLU A 405 -14.80 -46.86 -17.57
CA GLU A 405 -13.50 -47.40 -17.16
C GLU A 405 -13.57 -48.16 -15.84
N ILE A 406 -14.26 -47.61 -14.83
CA ILE A 406 -14.44 -48.25 -13.52
C ILE A 406 -15.22 -49.56 -13.68
N THR A 407 -16.32 -49.55 -14.44
CA THR A 407 -17.13 -50.76 -14.69
C THR A 407 -16.38 -51.83 -15.48
N HIS A 408 -15.48 -51.45 -16.39
CA HIS A 408 -14.60 -52.41 -17.08
C HIS A 408 -13.53 -52.99 -16.16
N GLN A 409 -12.95 -52.18 -15.25
CA GLN A 409 -11.98 -52.66 -14.27
C GLN A 409 -12.61 -53.64 -13.28
N GLU A 410 -13.83 -53.38 -12.80
CA GLU A 410 -14.55 -54.27 -11.88
C GLU A 410 -14.96 -55.61 -12.53
N GLN A 411 -15.13 -55.67 -13.85
CA GLN A 411 -15.40 -56.92 -14.58
C GLN A 411 -14.14 -57.76 -14.88
N SER A 412 -12.96 -57.15 -14.73
CA SER A 412 -11.65 -57.79 -14.99
C SER A 412 -10.95 -58.35 -13.74
N VAL A 413 -11.52 -58.10 -12.55
CA VAL A 413 -11.11 -58.62 -11.24
C VAL A 413 -12.05 -59.75 -10.83
#